data_AF-A0AA40CNA3-F1
#
_entry.id   AF-A0AA40CNA3-F1
#
_cell.length_a   1.000
_cell.length_b   1.000
_cell.length_c   1.000
_cell.angle_alpha   90.00
_cell.angle_beta   90.00
_cell.angle_gamma   90.00
#
_symmetry.space_group_name_H-M   'P 1'
#
loop_
_entity.id
_entity.type
_entity.pdbx_description
1 polymer ?
#
loop_
_entity_poly.entity_id
_entity_poly.type
_entity_poly.pdbx_seq_one_letter_code
_entity_poly.pdbx_strand_id
1 'polypeptide(L)'
;MVVLFPLGSIFMRVIPGRFAIWIHGIFQALALCVYIAGAGLGIYLVTYVTIPFGGGNLLQNESTNYHPIIGIVTLAILVPQPILGYVHHARFKAVRRRQVWSYLHIFNGRIGVTIGIINGGLGLNLAAASAYRKRVYIIVAAVMWSLWMLVAIWSELMRFRRNR
;
A
#
# COMPACT_ATOMS: atom_id res chain seq x y z
N MET A 1 0.13 5.37 1.35
CA MET A 1 -0.67 4.46 0.48
C MET A 1 -0.78 4.94 -0.95
N VAL A 2 -1.43 6.08 -1.20
CA VAL A 2 -1.83 6.51 -2.55
C VAL A 2 -0.67 6.79 -3.51
N VAL A 3 0.41 7.43 -3.04
CA VAL A 3 1.45 7.95 -3.93
C VAL A 3 2.72 7.10 -3.88
N LEU A 4 3.36 7.01 -2.71
CA LEU A 4 4.69 6.40 -2.57
C LEU A 4 4.75 4.92 -2.97
N PHE A 5 3.79 4.09 -2.51
CA PHE A 5 3.72 2.66 -2.81
C PHE A 5 3.53 2.42 -4.33
N PRO A 6 2.50 3.00 -5.00
CA PRO A 6 2.33 2.94 -6.45
C PRO A 6 3.54 3.45 -7.24
N LEU A 7 4.09 4.62 -6.90
CA LEU A 7 5.23 5.19 -7.64
C LEU A 7 6.45 4.28 -7.61
N GLY A 8 6.86 3.79 -6.44
CA GLY A 8 7.98 2.85 -6.34
C GLY A 8 7.73 1.55 -7.12
N SER A 9 6.48 1.14 -7.25
CA SER A 9 6.09 -0.04 -8.04
C SER A 9 6.04 0.22 -9.55
N ILE A 10 5.66 1.43 -9.98
CA ILE A 10 5.73 1.86 -11.38
C ILE A 10 7.19 1.94 -11.82
N PHE A 11 8.05 2.59 -11.03
CA PHE A 11 9.47 2.73 -11.33
C PHE A 11 10.18 1.39 -11.53
N MET A 12 9.84 0.37 -10.73
CA MET A 12 10.36 -1.00 -10.91
C MET A 12 10.08 -1.60 -12.30
N ARG A 13 9.05 -1.10 -13.00
CA ARG A 13 8.60 -1.61 -14.30
C ARG A 13 9.03 -0.76 -15.49
N VAL A 14 9.18 0.56 -15.28
CA VAL A 14 9.53 1.49 -16.37
C VAL A 14 11.01 1.82 -16.43
N ILE A 15 11.73 1.76 -15.29
CA ILE A 15 13.16 2.05 -15.25
C ILE A 15 13.94 0.75 -15.55
N PRO A 16 14.87 0.75 -16.52
CA PRO A 16 15.68 -0.42 -16.82
C PRO A 16 16.81 -0.61 -15.81
N GLY A 17 17.22 -1.87 -15.64
CA GLY A 17 18.45 -2.23 -14.93
C GLY A 17 18.35 -2.30 -13.40
N ARG A 18 19.50 -2.49 -12.75
CA ARG A 18 19.60 -2.71 -11.30
C ARG A 18 19.16 -1.52 -10.45
N PHE A 19 19.16 -0.32 -11.02
CA PHE A 19 18.80 0.90 -10.33
C PHE A 19 17.30 0.94 -9.96
N ALA A 20 16.45 0.31 -10.78
CA ALA A 20 15.02 0.22 -10.53
C ALA A 20 14.68 -0.51 -9.21
N ILE A 21 15.47 -1.52 -8.84
CA ILE A 21 15.29 -2.28 -7.59
C ILE A 21 15.57 -1.38 -6.38
N TRP A 22 16.60 -0.54 -6.45
CA TRP A 22 16.93 0.41 -5.38
C TRP A 22 15.87 1.50 -5.24
N ILE A 23 15.43 2.11 -6.34
CA ILE A 23 14.33 3.07 -6.33
C ILE A 23 13.07 2.44 -5.73
N HIS A 24 12.72 1.24 -6.18
CA HIS A 24 11.59 0.51 -5.64
C HIS A 24 11.71 0.34 -4.12
N GLY A 25 12.83 -0.21 -3.65
CA GLY A 25 13.10 -0.44 -2.23
C GLY A 25 13.04 0.83 -1.39
N ILE A 26 13.64 1.93 -1.84
CA ILE A 26 13.63 3.22 -1.14
C ILE A 26 12.20 3.76 -1.00
N PHE A 27 11.43 3.77 -2.10
CA PHE A 27 10.04 4.22 -2.06
C PHE A 27 9.18 3.32 -1.17
N GLN A 28 9.37 1.99 -1.20
CA GLN A 28 8.64 1.07 -0.33
C GLN A 28 8.99 1.28 1.14
N ALA A 29 10.28 1.45 1.46
CA ALA A 29 10.74 1.68 2.83
C ALA A 29 10.19 3.00 3.37
N LEU A 30 10.32 4.09 2.61
CA LEU A 30 9.77 5.39 3.00
C LEU A 30 8.25 5.32 3.19
N ALA A 31 7.54 4.67 2.27
CA ALA A 31 6.10 4.52 2.36
C ALA A 31 5.68 3.71 3.59
N LEU A 32 6.42 2.65 3.94
CA LEU A 32 6.17 1.82 5.11
C LEU A 32 6.46 2.60 6.40
N CYS A 33 7.57 3.35 6.47
CA CYS A 33 7.87 4.22 7.63
C CYS A 33 6.76 5.24 7.88
N VAL A 34 6.32 5.94 6.82
CA VAL A 34 5.21 6.90 6.90
C VAL A 34 3.91 6.20 7.31
N TYR A 35 3.67 4.97 6.83
CA TYR A 35 2.48 4.22 7.20
C TYR A 35 2.48 3.78 8.67
N ILE A 36 3.62 3.27 9.17
CA ILE A 36 3.80 2.91 10.57
C ILE A 36 3.62 4.15 11.47
N ALA A 37 4.23 5.28 11.10
CA ALA A 37 4.07 6.53 11.84
C ALA A 37 2.61 7.00 11.87
N GLY A 38 1.90 6.92 10.73
CA GLY A 38 0.47 7.25 10.65
C GLY A 38 -0.41 6.32 11.49
N ALA A 39 -0.13 5.01 11.48
CA ALA A 39 -0.82 4.05 12.33
C ALA A 39 -0.55 4.31 13.82
N GLY A 40 0.70 4.57 14.19
CA GLY A 40 1.09 4.92 15.57
C GLY A 40 0.41 6.21 16.05
N LEU A 41 0.36 7.24 15.21
CA LEU A 41 -0.37 8.48 15.52
C LEU A 41 -1.88 8.22 15.66
N GLY A 42 -2.48 7.40 14.79
CA GLY A 42 -3.88 7.01 14.90
C GLY A 42 -4.19 6.32 16.24
N ILE A 43 -3.37 5.34 16.62
CA ILE A 43 -3.48 4.64 17.91
C ILE A 43 -3.32 5.62 19.07
N TYR A 44 -2.34 6.52 19.01
CA TYR A 44 -2.13 7.54 20.03
C TYR A 44 -3.37 8.46 20.20
N LEU A 45 -3.97 8.90 19.09
CA LEU A 45 -5.18 9.73 19.13
C LEU A 45 -6.39 9.01 19.73
N VAL A 46 -6.54 7.70 19.48
CA VAL A 46 -7.61 6.89 20.09
C VAL A 46 -7.38 6.73 21.59
N THR A 47 -6.15 6.39 22.00
CA THR A 47 -5.83 6.01 23.38
C THR A 47 -5.71 7.21 24.32
N TYR A 48 -5.09 8.31 23.88
CA TYR A 48 -4.71 9.42 24.76
C TYR A 48 -5.52 10.70 24.54
N VAL A 49 -6.03 10.91 23.32
CA VAL A 49 -6.83 12.10 22.98
C VAL A 49 -8.33 11.78 22.98
N THR A 50 -8.70 10.50 23.11
CA THR A 50 -10.09 10.00 23.23
C THR A 50 -10.98 10.54 22.10
N ILE A 51 -10.50 10.46 20.86
CA ILE A 51 -11.34 10.71 19.69
C ILE A 51 -12.15 9.43 19.39
N PRO A 52 -13.47 9.52 19.16
CA PRO A 52 -14.29 10.73 19.15
C PRO A 52 -14.63 11.19 20.58
N PHE A 53 -14.67 12.51 20.78
CA PHE A 53 -14.99 13.16 22.05
C PHE A 53 -16.24 12.52 22.68
N GLY A 54 -16.10 11.89 23.86
CA GLY A 54 -17.22 11.24 24.57
C GLY A 54 -16.92 9.93 25.31
N GLY A 55 -15.65 9.48 25.37
CA GLY A 55 -15.29 8.27 26.14
C GLY A 55 -15.65 6.93 25.48
N GLY A 56 -16.10 6.95 24.22
CA GLY A 56 -16.37 5.74 23.44
C GLY A 56 -15.10 5.12 22.88
N ASN A 57 -15.03 3.79 22.88
CA ASN A 57 -13.92 3.06 22.27
C ASN A 57 -14.14 2.98 20.75
N LEU A 58 -13.27 3.63 19.96
CA LEU A 58 -13.31 3.62 18.48
C LEU A 58 -13.32 2.20 17.88
N LEU A 59 -12.78 1.21 18.58
CA LEU A 59 -12.79 -0.19 18.15
C LEU A 59 -14.12 -0.90 18.43
N GLN A 60 -14.91 -0.40 19.37
CA GLN A 60 -16.20 -0.98 19.77
C GLN A 60 -17.39 -0.33 19.06
N ASN A 61 -17.23 0.89 18.54
CA ASN A 61 -18.26 1.50 17.71
C ASN A 61 -18.20 0.92 16.29
N GLU A 62 -19.12 0.03 15.99
CA GLU A 62 -19.23 -0.66 14.70
C GLU A 62 -19.26 0.32 13.53
N SER A 63 -19.89 1.50 13.67
CA SER A 63 -19.97 2.47 12.56
C SER A 63 -18.63 3.13 12.19
N THR A 64 -17.61 3.03 13.05
CA THR A 64 -16.32 3.72 12.89
C THR A 64 -15.09 2.82 12.97
N ASN A 65 -15.22 1.59 13.49
CA ASN A 65 -14.09 0.70 13.76
C ASN A 65 -13.44 0.10 12.49
N TYR A 66 -14.11 0.16 11.35
CA TYR A 66 -13.60 -0.42 10.10
C TYR A 66 -12.26 0.20 9.68
N HIS A 67 -12.09 1.52 9.82
CA HIS A 67 -10.85 2.21 9.43
C HIS A 67 -9.61 1.72 10.20
N PRO A 68 -9.59 1.75 11.55
CA PRO A 68 -8.44 1.27 12.31
C PRO A 68 -8.20 -0.24 12.13
N ILE A 69 -9.26 -1.07 12.07
CA ILE A 69 -9.12 -2.52 11.89
C ILE A 69 -8.50 -2.83 10.52
N ILE A 70 -9.06 -2.29 9.44
CA ILE A 70 -8.53 -2.48 8.08
C ILE A 70 -7.09 -1.95 8.00
N GLY A 71 -6.80 -0.82 8.65
CA GLY A 71 -5.47 -0.23 8.72
C GLY A 71 -4.44 -1.16 9.34
N ILE A 72 -4.73 -1.69 10.53
CA ILE A 72 -3.84 -2.60 11.27
C ILE A 72 -3.62 -3.90 10.49
N VAL A 73 -4.70 -4.50 9.95
CA VAL A 73 -4.59 -5.71 9.13
C VAL A 73 -3.74 -5.46 7.89
N THR A 74 -3.97 -4.34 7.19
CA THR A 74 -3.17 -3.95 6.03
C THR A 74 -1.70 -3.73 6.41
N LEU A 75 -1.43 -3.12 7.57
CA LEU A 75 -0.07 -2.93 8.07
C LEU A 75 0.60 -4.28 8.36
N ALA A 76 -0.08 -5.20 9.02
CA ALA A 76 0.43 -6.55 9.30
C ALA A 76 0.77 -7.33 8.01
N ILE A 77 0.00 -7.13 6.93
CA ILE A 77 0.27 -7.74 5.61
C ILE A 77 1.48 -7.07 4.92
N LEU A 78 1.63 -5.75 5.07
CA LEU A 78 2.66 -4.97 4.38
C LEU A 78 4.03 -4.96 5.08
N VAL A 79 4.08 -5.09 6.41
CA VAL A 79 5.34 -5.10 7.18
C VAL A 79 6.29 -6.24 6.75
N PRO A 80 5.83 -7.48 6.46
CA PRO A 80 6.70 -8.53 5.95
C PRO A 80 7.12 -8.36 4.48
N GLN A 81 6.54 -7.41 3.74
CA GLN A 81 6.79 -7.25 2.30
C GLN A 81 8.25 -6.97 1.92
N PRO A 82 9.06 -6.20 2.68
CA PRO A 82 10.47 -6.03 2.36
C PRO A 82 11.24 -7.37 2.39
N ILE A 83 10.93 -8.25 3.34
CA ILE A 83 11.54 -9.58 3.44
C ILE A 83 11.08 -10.44 2.25
N LEU A 84 9.77 -10.49 1.99
CA LEU A 84 9.21 -11.22 0.85
C LEU A 84 9.77 -10.71 -0.49
N GLY A 85 9.93 -9.40 -0.63
CA GLY A 85 10.50 -8.72 -1.79
C GLY A 85 11.97 -9.07 -1.98
N TYR A 86 12.77 -9.05 -0.92
CA TYR A 86 14.16 -9.49 -0.97
C TYR A 86 14.28 -10.95 -1.45
N VAL A 87 13.53 -11.86 -0.82
CA VAL A 87 13.53 -13.28 -1.21
C VAL A 87 13.04 -13.45 -2.65
N HIS A 88 11.98 -12.74 -3.05
CA HIS A 88 11.47 -12.73 -4.41
C HIS A 88 12.54 -12.32 -5.41
N HIS A 89 13.18 -11.16 -5.22
CA HIS A 89 14.16 -10.63 -6.15
C HIS A 89 15.42 -11.50 -6.21
N ALA A 90 15.92 -11.99 -5.08
CA ALA A 90 17.08 -12.87 -5.02
C ALA A 90 16.82 -14.19 -5.77
N ARG A 91 15.69 -14.85 -5.48
CA ARG A 91 15.32 -16.11 -6.14
C ARG A 91 14.99 -15.91 -7.62
N PHE A 92 14.35 -14.80 -7.97
CA PHE A 92 14.07 -14.48 -9.37
C PHE A 92 15.36 -14.25 -10.17
N LYS A 93 16.35 -13.58 -9.60
CA LYS A 93 17.67 -13.40 -10.23
C LYS A 93 18.38 -14.73 -10.45
N ALA A 94 18.31 -15.65 -9.48
CA ALA A 94 18.96 -16.96 -9.55
C ALA A 94 18.30 -17.90 -10.57
N VAL A 95 16.96 -18.02 -10.54
CA VAL A 95 16.24 -19.06 -11.31
C VAL A 95 15.60 -18.50 -12.59
N ARG A 96 15.56 -17.17 -12.77
CA ARG A 96 14.97 -16.45 -13.92
C ARG A 96 13.48 -16.76 -14.19
N ARG A 97 12.79 -17.41 -13.25
CA ARG A 97 11.36 -17.75 -13.32
C ARG A 97 10.64 -17.32 -12.03
N ARG A 98 9.32 -17.12 -12.10
CA ARG A 98 8.53 -16.84 -10.89
C ARG A 98 8.51 -18.07 -9.99
N GLN A 99 8.62 -17.82 -8.69
CA GLN A 99 8.51 -18.81 -7.64
C GLN A 99 7.36 -18.42 -6.72
N VAL A 100 6.99 -19.27 -5.75
CA VAL A 100 5.92 -18.99 -4.78
C VAL A 100 6.08 -17.60 -4.14
N TRP A 101 7.31 -17.25 -3.73
CA TRP A 101 7.65 -15.93 -3.18
C TRP A 101 7.33 -14.75 -4.11
N SER A 102 7.39 -14.97 -5.42
CA SER A 102 7.03 -13.95 -6.40
C SER A 102 5.54 -13.64 -6.35
N TYR A 103 4.71 -14.68 -6.26
CA TYR A 103 3.27 -14.51 -6.17
C TYR A 103 2.88 -13.89 -4.83
N LEU A 104 3.47 -14.37 -3.73
CA LEU A 104 3.23 -13.79 -2.40
C LEU A 104 3.59 -12.30 -2.35
N HIS A 105 4.78 -11.90 -2.83
CA HIS A 105 5.17 -10.50 -2.81
C HIS A 105 4.30 -9.63 -3.73
N ILE A 106 4.10 -10.06 -4.99
CA ILE A 106 3.39 -9.26 -5.99
C ILE A 106 1.90 -9.12 -5.65
N PHE A 107 1.22 -10.22 -5.31
CA PHE A 107 -0.22 -10.18 -5.04
C PHE A 107 -0.53 -9.56 -3.69
N ASN A 108 0.23 -9.87 -2.63
CA ASN A 108 0.00 -9.23 -1.33
C ASN A 108 0.28 -7.72 -1.41
N GLY A 109 1.32 -7.30 -2.15
CA GLY A 109 1.56 -5.89 -2.42
C GLY A 109 0.38 -5.23 -3.16
N ARG A 110 -0.16 -5.89 -4.20
CA ARG A 110 -1.32 -5.37 -4.96
C ARG A 110 -2.57 -5.21 -4.11
N ILE A 111 -2.93 -6.25 -3.38
CA ILE A 111 -4.12 -6.29 -2.53
C ILE A 111 -3.95 -5.30 -1.37
N GLY A 112 -2.83 -5.37 -0.65
CA GLY A 112 -2.55 -4.52 0.52
C GLY A 112 -2.53 -3.03 0.18
N VAL A 113 -1.88 -2.63 -0.92
CA VAL A 113 -1.87 -1.21 -1.33
C VAL A 113 -3.26 -0.75 -1.76
N THR A 114 -4.03 -1.58 -2.47
CA THR A 114 -5.41 -1.25 -2.88
C THR A 114 -6.32 -1.06 -1.65
N ILE A 115 -6.30 -2.01 -0.72
CA ILE A 115 -7.04 -1.91 0.54
C ILE A 115 -6.56 -0.68 1.34
N GLY A 116 -5.26 -0.42 1.38
CA GLY A 116 -4.70 0.75 2.06
C GLY A 116 -5.16 2.09 1.46
N ILE A 117 -5.35 2.16 0.14
CA ILE A 117 -5.91 3.34 -0.54
C ILE A 117 -7.38 3.54 -0.16
N ILE A 118 -8.17 2.47 -0.15
CA ILE A 118 -9.57 2.54 0.30
C ILE A 118 -9.60 2.99 1.77
N ASN A 119 -8.75 2.39 2.61
CA ASN A 119 -8.68 2.69 4.02
C ASN A 119 -8.30 4.14 4.33
N GLY A 120 -7.41 4.75 3.54
CA GLY A 120 -7.10 6.18 3.69
C GLY A 120 -8.32 7.08 3.42
N GLY A 121 -9.21 6.69 2.49
CA GLY A 121 -10.48 7.37 2.25
C GLY A 121 -11.44 7.22 3.43
N LEU A 122 -11.53 6.02 4.02
CA LEU A 122 -12.30 5.78 5.25
C LEU A 122 -11.78 6.63 6.41
N GLY A 123 -10.46 6.79 6.54
CA GLY A 123 -9.85 7.67 7.55
C GLY A 123 -10.23 9.14 7.38
N LEU A 124 -10.30 9.65 6.15
CA LEU A 124 -10.82 11.00 5.88
C LEU A 124 -12.32 11.13 6.22
N ASN A 125 -13.09 10.06 6.06
CA ASN A 125 -14.49 10.06 6.46
C ASN A 125 -14.63 10.10 7.98
N LEU A 126 -13.86 9.26 8.68
CA LEU A 126 -13.80 9.22 10.14
C LEU A 126 -13.36 10.56 10.75
N ALA A 127 -12.40 11.24 10.11
CA ALA A 127 -11.92 12.55 10.53
C ALA A 127 -12.88 13.71 10.17
N ALA A 128 -14.10 13.41 9.70
CA ALA A 128 -15.08 14.39 9.24
C ALA A 128 -14.48 15.43 8.26
N ALA A 129 -13.55 14.99 7.39
CA ALA A 129 -12.85 15.89 6.50
C ALA A 129 -13.82 16.60 5.54
N SER A 130 -13.49 17.83 5.13
CA SER A 130 -14.34 18.59 4.21
C SER A 130 -14.56 17.85 2.88
N ALA A 131 -15.70 18.12 2.23
CA ALA A 131 -16.04 17.54 0.93
C ALA A 131 -14.97 17.85 -0.15
N TYR A 132 -14.27 18.99 -0.02
CA TYR A 132 -13.12 19.32 -0.88
C TYR A 132 -11.97 18.33 -0.69
N ARG A 133 -11.53 18.10 0.56
CA ARG A 133 -10.41 17.17 0.87
C ARG A 133 -10.73 15.73 0.43
N LYS A 134 -11.97 15.28 0.66
CA LYS A 134 -12.45 13.95 0.21
C LYS A 134 -12.39 13.84 -1.32
N ARG A 135 -12.87 14.84 -2.05
CA ARG A 135 -12.82 14.86 -3.54
C ARG A 135 -11.40 14.83 -4.07
N VAL A 136 -10.50 15.67 -3.54
CA VAL A 136 -9.08 15.67 -3.94
C VAL A 136 -8.46 14.31 -3.71
N TYR A 137 -8.69 13.69 -2.54
CA TYR A 137 -8.18 12.37 -2.25
C TYR A 137 -8.67 11.32 -3.25
N ILE A 138 -9.98 11.27 -3.53
CA ILE A 138 -10.57 10.30 -4.47
C ILE A 138 -9.98 10.46 -5.86
N ILE A 139 -9.84 11.70 -6.36
CA ILE A 139 -9.27 11.96 -7.70
C ILE A 139 -7.82 11.46 -7.76
N VAL A 140 -6.99 11.85 -6.80
CA VAL A 140 -5.57 11.43 -6.77
C VAL A 140 -5.46 9.91 -6.60
N ALA A 141 -6.29 9.31 -5.75
CA ALA A 141 -6.32 7.86 -5.54
C ALA A 141 -6.71 7.10 -6.81
N ALA A 142 -7.78 7.53 -7.48
CA ALA A 142 -8.27 6.89 -8.71
C ALA A 142 -7.24 7.00 -9.84
N VAL A 143 -6.63 8.17 -10.03
CA VAL A 143 -5.58 8.37 -11.05
C VAL A 143 -4.36 7.51 -10.75
N MET A 144 -3.82 7.59 -9.54
CA MET A 144 -2.60 6.86 -9.18
C MET A 144 -2.79 5.35 -9.19
N TRP A 145 -3.92 4.86 -8.68
CA TRP A 145 -4.23 3.43 -8.69
C TRP A 145 -4.39 2.92 -10.12
N SER A 146 -5.14 3.64 -10.96
CA SER A 146 -5.33 3.29 -12.37
C SER A 146 -4.00 3.22 -13.12
N LEU A 147 -3.17 4.25 -13.01
CA LEU A 147 -1.85 4.29 -13.66
C LEU A 147 -0.97 3.12 -13.22
N TRP A 148 -0.89 2.85 -11.93
CA TRP A 148 -0.09 1.75 -11.40
C TRP A 148 -0.60 0.38 -11.86
N MET A 149 -1.91 0.15 -11.81
CA MET A 149 -2.50 -1.12 -12.24
C MET A 149 -2.38 -1.33 -13.75
N LEU A 150 -2.57 -0.30 -14.56
CA LEU A 150 -2.35 -0.36 -16.00
C LEU A 150 -0.90 -0.75 -16.33
N VAL A 151 0.08 -0.07 -15.74
CA VAL A 151 1.51 -0.42 -15.91
C VAL A 151 1.77 -1.84 -15.42
N ALA A 152 1.20 -2.23 -14.27
CA ALA A 152 1.43 -3.56 -13.70
C ALA A 152 0.85 -4.70 -14.55
N ILE A 153 -0.30 -4.49 -15.19
CA ILE A 153 -0.93 -5.45 -16.10
C ILE A 153 -0.19 -5.47 -17.43
N TRP A 154 0.10 -4.30 -18.00
CA TRP A 154 0.84 -4.17 -19.26
C TRP A 154 2.20 -4.89 -19.21
N SER A 155 2.98 -4.68 -18.14
CA SER A 155 4.26 -5.38 -17.95
C SER A 155 4.11 -6.90 -17.83
N GLU A 156 3.02 -7.40 -17.24
CA GLU A 156 2.75 -8.84 -17.15
C GLU A 156 2.42 -9.42 -18.54
N LEU A 157 1.57 -8.73 -19.29
CA LEU A 157 1.16 -9.13 -20.64
C LEU A 157 2.37 -9.17 -21.59
N MET A 158 3.21 -8.14 -21.60
CA MET A 158 4.43 -8.12 -22.42
C MET A 158 5.38 -9.26 -22.05
N ARG A 159 5.50 -9.58 -20.76
CA ARG A 159 6.34 -10.69 -20.31
C ARG A 159 5.80 -12.04 -20.76
N PHE A 160 4.48 -12.23 -20.74
CA PHE A 160 3.84 -13.44 -21.26
C PHE A 160 4.07 -13.59 -22.78
N ARG A 161 3.94 -12.50 -23.54
CA ARG A 161 4.18 -12.51 -25.00
C ARG A 161 5.62 -12.87 -25.37
N ARG A 162 6.61 -12.48 -24.56
CA ARG A 162 8.04 -12.80 -24.80
C ARG A 162 8.42 -14.23 -24.42
N ASN A 163 7.60 -14.90 -23.62
CA ASN A 163 7.82 -16.27 -23.16
C ASN A 163 7.05 -17.32 -23.99
N ARG A 164 6.23 -16.88 -24.95
CA ARG A 164 5.70 -17.71 -26.04
C ARG A 164 6.66 -17.65 -27.22
#